data_AF-A0A2P8WD56-F1
#
_entry.id   AF-A0A2P8WD56-F1
#
_cell.length_a   1.000
_cell.length_b   1.000
_cell.length_c   1.000
_cell.angle_alpha   90.00
_cell.angle_beta   90.00
_cell.angle_gamma   90.00
#
_symmetry.space_group_name_H-M   'P 1'
#
loop_
_entity.id
_entity.type
_entity.pdbx_description
1 polymer ?
#
loop_
_entity_poly.entity_id
_entity_poly.type
_entity_poly.pdbx_seq_one_letter_code
_entity_poly.pdbx_strand_id
1 'polypeptide(L)'
;RWSAPPPDPAPIREDLLVKVMAGASMPTALLVQELPLRRQQPLDQLTQYQAMEADYRSHADLPLPEQYRYLTLRRGIRYEQSWVDWCDEVLAYLSAH
;
A
#
# COMPACT_ATOMS: atom_id res chain seq x y z
N ARG A 1 12.52 -28.71 6.51
CA ARG A 1 13.68 -28.30 5.67
C ARG A 1 13.18 -27.19 4.74
N TRP A 2 13.56 -25.95 5.00
CA TRP A 2 13.14 -24.75 4.26
C TRP A 2 14.06 -24.57 3.05
N SER A 3 13.82 -25.36 2.00
CA SER A 3 14.68 -25.35 0.81
C SER A 3 13.86 -25.76 -0.41
N ALA A 4 12.80 -25.01 -0.66
CA ALA A 4 12.23 -24.89 -1.99
C ALA A 4 12.81 -23.62 -2.62
N PRO A 5 13.06 -23.59 -3.94
CA PRO A 5 13.41 -22.36 -4.63
C PRO A 5 12.32 -21.30 -4.35
N PRO A 6 12.69 -20.01 -4.23
CA PRO A 6 11.72 -18.96 -4.03
C PRO A 6 10.69 -19.03 -5.16
N PRO A 7 9.38 -19.01 -4.85
CA PRO A 7 8.37 -18.94 -5.90
C PRO A 7 8.58 -17.67 -6.72
N ASP A 8 8.21 -17.72 -8.00
CA ASP A 8 8.20 -16.53 -8.83
C ASP A 8 7.39 -15.42 -8.14
N PRO A 9 7.84 -14.15 -8.22
CA PRO A 9 7.07 -13.04 -7.67
C PRO A 9 5.64 -13.07 -8.25
N ALA A 10 4.64 -13.03 -7.37
CA ALA A 10 3.27 -12.91 -7.84
C ALA A 10 3.13 -11.61 -8.65
N PRO A 11 2.58 -11.65 -9.87
CA PRO A 11 2.40 -10.44 -10.66
C PRO A 11 1.39 -9.52 -9.97
N ILE A 12 1.74 -8.25 -9.83
CA ILE A 12 0.80 -7.22 -9.39
C ILE A 12 -0.19 -7.00 -10.54
N ARG A 13 -1.42 -7.49 -10.37
CA ARG A 13 -2.51 -7.36 -11.34
C ARG A 13 -3.53 -6.38 -10.81
N GLU A 14 -3.29 -5.10 -11.04
CA GLU A 14 -4.18 -4.05 -10.55
C GLU A 14 -4.79 -3.28 -11.71
N ASP A 15 -6.12 -3.38 -11.81
CA ASP A 15 -6.95 -2.70 -12.80
C ASP A 15 -6.70 -1.18 -12.83
N LEU A 16 -6.49 -0.56 -11.67
CA LEU A 16 -6.20 0.86 -11.58
C LEU A 16 -4.90 1.26 -12.29
N LEU A 17 -3.84 0.44 -12.21
CA LEU A 17 -2.58 0.71 -12.91
C LEU A 17 -2.77 0.69 -14.43
N VAL A 18 -3.60 -0.22 -14.93
CA VAL A 18 -3.93 -0.30 -16.37
C VAL A 18 -4.70 0.94 -16.81
N LYS A 19 -5.65 1.41 -16.00
CA LYS A 19 -6.41 2.63 -16.29
C LYS A 19 -5.53 3.89 -16.27
N VAL A 20 -4.61 4.00 -15.31
CA VAL A 20 -3.65 5.12 -15.28
C VAL A 20 -2.72 5.07 -16.49
N MET A 21 -2.24 3.88 -16.89
CA MET A 21 -1.46 3.71 -18.12
C MET A 21 -2.23 4.14 -19.37
N ALA A 22 -3.54 3.87 -19.42
CA ALA A 22 -4.42 4.31 -20.50
C ALA A 22 -4.92 5.76 -20.36
N GLY A 23 -4.42 6.54 -19.38
CA GLY A 23 -4.98 7.83 -18.99
C GLY A 23 -5.11 8.85 -20.13
N ALA A 24 -4.19 8.86 -21.09
CA ALA A 24 -4.25 9.75 -22.26
C ALA A 24 -5.39 9.41 -23.25
N SER A 25 -5.99 8.23 -23.15
CA SER A 25 -7.06 7.75 -24.04
C SER A 25 -8.44 7.73 -23.37
N MET A 26 -8.56 8.25 -22.15
CA MET A 26 -9.80 8.26 -21.37
C MET A 26 -10.09 9.65 -20.80
N PRO A 27 -11.36 10.00 -20.50
CA PRO A 27 -11.66 11.24 -19.80
C PRO A 27 -10.99 11.28 -18.42
N THR A 28 -10.15 12.29 -18.16
CA THR A 28 -9.44 12.51 -16.88
C THR A 28 -10.38 12.45 -15.67
N ALA A 29 -11.61 12.95 -15.82
CA ALA A 29 -12.63 12.95 -14.78
C ALA A 29 -12.95 11.55 -14.22
N LEU A 30 -12.81 10.48 -15.01
CA LEU A 30 -13.03 9.11 -14.54
C LEU A 30 -11.96 8.69 -13.53
N LEU A 31 -10.69 8.99 -13.82
CA LEU A 31 -9.59 8.68 -12.91
C LEU A 31 -9.66 9.52 -11.63
N VAL A 32 -10.00 10.81 -11.74
CA VAL A 32 -10.16 11.71 -10.59
C VAL A 32 -11.28 11.25 -9.65
N GLN A 33 -12.32 10.59 -10.17
CA GLN A 33 -13.38 10.00 -9.34
C GLN A 33 -12.99 8.64 -8.73
N GLU A 34 -12.23 7.81 -9.45
CA GLU A 34 -11.88 6.46 -9.00
C GLU A 34 -10.70 6.46 -8.00
N LEU A 35 -9.68 7.28 -8.21
CA LEU A 35 -8.46 7.31 -7.38
C LEU A 35 -8.73 7.53 -5.88
N PRO A 36 -9.60 8.47 -5.45
CA PRO A 36 -9.92 8.65 -4.04
C PRO A 36 -10.58 7.42 -3.41
N LEU A 37 -11.45 6.71 -4.16
CA LEU A 37 -12.10 5.49 -3.70
C LEU A 37 -11.08 4.37 -3.51
N ARG A 38 -10.12 4.26 -4.44
CA ARG A 38 -9.04 3.26 -4.39
C ARG A 38 -8.02 3.55 -3.30
N ARG A 39 -7.79 4.82 -2.97
CA ARG A 39 -6.94 5.28 -1.87
C ARG A 39 -7.52 4.96 -0.49
N GLN A 40 -8.84 4.85 -0.35
CA GLN A 40 -9.47 4.70 0.96
C GLN A 40 -9.08 3.40 1.67
N GLN A 41 -9.13 2.27 0.96
CA GLN A 41 -8.80 0.97 1.55
C GLN A 41 -7.37 0.90 2.12
N PRO A 42 -6.29 1.24 1.37
CA PRO A 42 -4.94 1.23 1.94
C PRO A 42 -4.79 2.27 3.06
N LEU A 43 -5.48 3.42 3.00
CA LEU A 43 -5.46 4.40 4.09
C LEU A 43 -6.06 3.83 5.40
N ASP A 44 -7.18 3.15 5.31
CA ASP A 44 -7.84 2.52 6.46
C ASP A 44 -6.95 1.43 7.07
N GLN A 45 -6.33 0.60 6.22
CA GLN A 45 -5.39 -0.44 6.66
C GLN A 45 -4.12 0.15 7.27
N LEU A 46 -3.57 1.20 6.66
CA LEU A 46 -2.41 1.92 7.18
C LEU A 46 -2.69 2.47 8.58
N THR A 47 -3.86 3.07 8.78
CA THR A 47 -4.28 3.62 10.09
C THR A 47 -4.32 2.53 11.15
N GLN A 48 -4.91 1.37 10.83
CA GLN A 48 -4.94 0.22 11.74
C GLN A 48 -3.53 -0.29 12.08
N TYR A 49 -2.67 -0.44 11.07
CA TYR A 49 -1.31 -0.92 11.27
C TYR A 49 -0.44 0.07 12.06
N GLN A 50 -0.61 1.38 11.86
CA GLN A 50 0.08 2.40 12.64
C GLN A 50 -0.35 2.39 14.10
N ALA A 51 -1.64 2.15 14.39
CA ALA A 51 -2.12 1.96 15.76
C ALA A 51 -1.48 0.72 16.43
N MET A 52 -1.37 -0.39 15.70
CA MET A 52 -0.64 -1.58 16.18
C MET A 52 0.85 -1.28 16.40
N GLU A 53 1.50 -0.55 15.48
CA GLU A 53 2.91 -0.19 15.61
C GLU A 53 3.17 0.70 16.83
N ALA A 54 2.25 1.59 17.18
CA ALA A 54 2.35 2.39 18.39
C ALA A 54 2.38 1.52 19.65
N ASP A 55 1.53 0.47 19.71
CA ASP A 55 1.54 -0.51 20.80
C ASP A 55 2.88 -1.27 20.88
N TYR A 56 3.38 -1.80 19.75
CA TYR A 56 4.69 -2.46 19.71
C TYR A 56 5.82 -1.54 20.19
N ARG A 57 5.82 -0.27 19.79
CA ARG A 57 6.85 0.71 20.18
C ARG A 57 6.77 1.13 21.65
N SER A 58 5.64 0.90 22.32
CA SER A 58 5.49 1.19 23.75
C SER A 58 6.17 0.16 24.66
N HIS A 59 6.57 -1.00 24.12
CA HIS A 59 7.22 -2.07 24.85
C HIS A 59 8.74 -2.06 24.60
N ALA A 60 9.54 -1.96 25.68
CA ALA A 60 11.00 -1.89 25.58
C ALA A 60 11.66 -3.22 25.20
N ASP A 61 11.11 -4.36 25.65
CA ASP A 61 11.70 -5.70 25.49
C ASP A 61 10.68 -6.71 24.96
N LEU A 62 10.42 -6.65 23.65
CA LEU A 62 9.53 -7.60 22.99
C LEU A 62 10.18 -9.00 22.90
N PRO A 63 9.46 -10.08 23.23
CA PRO A 63 9.93 -11.45 22.99
C PRO A 63 10.28 -11.68 21.51
N LEU A 64 11.25 -12.54 21.22
CA LEU A 64 11.73 -12.79 19.85
C LEU A 64 10.60 -13.08 18.83
N PRO A 65 9.57 -13.91 19.12
CA PRO A 65 8.46 -14.11 18.19
C PRO A 65 7.71 -12.82 17.84
N GLU A 66 7.53 -11.92 18.81
CA GLU A 66 6.85 -10.63 18.63
C GLU A 66 7.69 -9.66 17.80
N GLN A 67 9.02 -9.71 17.93
CA GLN A 67 9.93 -8.94 17.06
C GLN A 67 9.75 -9.34 15.58
N TYR A 68 9.60 -10.64 15.28
CA TYR A 68 9.34 -11.10 13.90
C TYR A 68 7.95 -10.70 13.39
N ARG A 69 6.92 -10.72 14.25
CA ARG A 69 5.59 -10.18 13.91
C ARG A 69 5.67 -8.69 13.61
N TYR A 70 6.40 -7.92 14.41
CA TYR A 70 6.60 -6.49 14.19
C TYR A 70 7.31 -6.19 12.87
N LEU A 71 8.34 -6.98 12.49
CA LEU A 71 8.98 -6.83 11.18
C LEU A 71 8.01 -7.04 10.01
N THR A 72 7.07 -7.98 10.16
CA THR A 72 6.00 -8.22 9.18
C THR A 72 5.01 -7.05 9.14
N LEU A 73 4.57 -6.55 10.30
CA LEU A 73 3.70 -5.38 10.40
C LEU A 73 4.31 -4.18 9.68
N ARG A 74 5.61 -3.90 9.91
CA ARG A 74 6.33 -2.81 9.23
C ARG A 74 6.37 -2.96 7.73
N ARG A 75 6.43 -4.20 7.19
CA ARG A 75 6.34 -4.42 5.74
C ARG A 75 4.94 -4.06 5.21
N GLY A 76 3.90 -4.38 5.97
CA GLY A 76 2.52 -3.99 5.70
C GLY A 76 2.35 -2.47 5.68
N ILE A 77 2.80 -1.76 6.72
CA ILE A 77 2.76 -0.29 6.80
C ILE A 77 3.37 0.35 5.56
N ARG A 78 4.58 -0.07 5.17
CA ARG A 78 5.25 0.47 3.97
C ARG A 78 4.48 0.18 2.68
N TYR A 79 3.83 -0.98 2.60
CA TYR A 79 3.02 -1.35 1.43
C TYR A 79 1.82 -0.41 1.28
N GLU A 80 1.02 -0.28 2.34
CA GLU A 80 -0.18 0.55 2.32
C GLU A 80 0.17 2.03 2.12
N GLN A 81 1.22 2.52 2.79
CA GLN A 81 1.71 3.89 2.60
C GLN A 81 2.11 4.14 1.14
N SER A 82 2.86 3.24 0.51
CA SER A 82 3.26 3.41 -0.89
C SER A 82 2.07 3.50 -1.85
N TRP A 83 0.98 2.78 -1.53
CA TRP A 83 -0.27 2.83 -2.29
C TRP A 83 -0.99 4.17 -2.13
N VAL A 84 -1.09 4.66 -0.90
CA VAL A 84 -1.67 5.97 -0.61
C VAL A 84 -0.89 7.07 -1.31
N ASP A 85 0.44 7.07 -1.17
CA ASP A 85 1.34 8.08 -1.76
C ASP A 85 1.24 8.08 -3.28
N TRP A 86 1.18 6.91 -3.92
CA TRP A 86 1.03 6.80 -5.36
C TRP A 86 -0.32 7.33 -5.85
N CYS A 87 -1.42 7.03 -5.16
CA CYS A 87 -2.72 7.60 -5.50
C CYS A 87 -2.71 9.13 -5.41
N ASP A 88 -2.06 9.69 -4.39
CA ASP A 88 -1.92 11.13 -4.20
C ASP A 88 -1.04 11.77 -5.29
N GLU A 89 0.05 11.09 -5.69
CA GLU A 89 0.91 11.51 -6.82
C GLU A 89 0.13 11.62 -8.12
N VAL A 90 -0.65 10.58 -8.47
CA VAL A 90 -1.44 10.57 -9.71
C VAL A 90 -2.53 11.64 -9.67
N LEU A 91 -3.24 11.80 -8.54
CA LEU A 91 -4.25 12.85 -8.38
C LEU A 91 -3.66 14.25 -8.55
N ALA A 92 -2.48 14.50 -7.99
CA ALA A 92 -1.77 15.77 -8.14
C ALA A 92 -1.39 16.02 -9.61
N TYR A 93 -0.88 15.00 -10.31
CA TYR A 93 -0.57 15.09 -11.73
C TYR A 93 -1.81 15.42 -12.58
N LEU A 94 -2.93 14.73 -12.35
CA LEU A 94 -4.18 14.94 -13.09
C LEU A 94 -4.87 16.28 -12.78
N SER A 95 -4.59 16.87 -11.62
CA SER A 95 -5.16 18.19 -11.27
C SER A 95 -4.39 19.34 -11.91
N ALA A 96 -3.17 19.08 -12.38
CA ALA A 96 -2.31 20.07 -13.03
C ALA A 96 -2.41 20.08 -14.56
N HIS A 97 -3.16 19.14 -15.16
CA HIS A 97 -3.29 18.93 -16.61
C HIS A 97 -4.76 18.74 -17.01
#